data_AF-A0A645JH00-F1
#
_entry.id   AF-A0A645JH00-F1
#
_cell.length_a   1.000
_cell.length_b   1.000
_cell.length_c   1.000
_cell.angle_alpha   90.00
_cell.angle_beta   90.00
_cell.angle_gamma   90.00
#
_symmetry.space_group_name_H-M   'P 1'
#
loop_
_entity.id
_entity.type
_entity.pdbx_description
1 polymer ?
#
loop_
_entity_poly.entity_id
_entity_poly.type
_entity_poly.pdbx_seq_one_letter_code
_entity_poly.pdbx_strand_id
1 'polypeptide(L)' 'MARGAVNTPQEVNKLKGYIKNAVEAQINDEGYSMVEVLSPCPTNWGLSPLDAIKKVGTDMEPQYPLGILKNREKGAK' A
#
# COMPACT_ATOMS: atom_id res chain seq x y z
N MET A 1 3.87 -0.99 9.75
CA MET A 1 2.64 -1.02 8.93
C MET A 1 2.68 0.12 7.93
N ALA A 2 2.46 -0.16 6.66
CA ALA A 2 2.35 0.84 5.60
C ALA A 2 1.18 0.52 4.67
N ARG A 3 0.65 1.53 4.00
CA ARG A 3 -0.38 1.41 2.97
C ARG A 3 0.10 2.03 1.66
N GLY A 4 -0.08 1.31 0.57
CA GLY A 4 0.19 1.80 -0.78
C GLY A 4 -0.99 1.55 -1.71
N ALA A 5 -0.89 2.04 -2.94
CA ALA A 5 -1.87 1.83 -3.99
C ALA A 5 -1.19 1.40 -5.30
N VAL A 6 -1.97 0.86 -6.23
CA VAL A 6 -1.50 0.44 -7.57
C VAL A 6 -2.23 1.15 -8.72
N ASN A 7 -2.86 2.29 -8.43
CA ASN A 7 -3.59 3.12 -9.38
C ASN A 7 -2.67 4.00 -10.27
N THR A 8 -1.42 4.24 -9.88
CA THR A 8 -0.46 4.98 -10.71
C THR A 8 0.94 4.34 -10.69
N PRO A 9 1.78 4.55 -11.73
CA PRO A 9 3.17 4.09 -11.71
C PRO A 9 3.99 4.61 -10.51
N GLN A 10 3.71 5.84 -10.07
CA GLN A 10 4.34 6.47 -8.92
C GLN A 10 4.00 5.71 -7.62
N GLU A 11 2.72 5.39 -7.41
CA GLU A 11 2.28 4.62 -6.25
C GLU A 11 2.79 3.18 -6.27
N VAL A 12 2.88 2.55 -7.45
CA VAL A 12 3.51 1.23 -7.60
C VAL A 12 4.98 1.25 -7.14
N ASN A 13 5.72 2.30 -7.49
CA ASN A 13 7.12 2.43 -7.05
C ASN A 13 7.26 2.64 -5.54
N LYS A 14 6.37 3.45 -4.93
CA LYS A 14 6.32 3.62 -3.47
C LYS A 14 5.97 2.29 -2.77
N LEU A 15 4.98 1.57 -3.27
CA LEU A 15 4.54 0.29 -2.74
C LEU A 15 5.66 -0.76 -2.78
N LYS A 16 6.45 -0.83 -3.86
CA LYS A 16 7.65 -1.70 -3.92
C LYS A 16 8.61 -1.42 -2.77
N GLY A 17 8.82 -0.14 -2.43
CA GLY A 17 9.62 0.26 -1.27
C GLY A 17 9.06 -0.25 0.05
N TYR A 18 7.74 -0.16 0.25
CA TYR A 18 7.07 -0.68 1.45
C TYR A 18 7.17 -2.20 1.57
N ILE A 19 6.94 -2.93 0.47
CA ILE A 19 7.05 -4.39 0.44
C ILE A 19 8.49 -4.82 0.74
N LYS A 20 9.49 -4.21 0.08
CA LYS A 20 10.90 -4.50 0.31
C LYS A 20 11.26 -4.29 1.78
N ASN A 21 10.91 -3.13 2.33
CA ASN A 21 11.17 -2.81 3.72
C ASN A 21 10.52 -3.84 4.65
N ALA A 22 9.25 -4.18 4.45
CA ALA A 22 8.53 -5.17 5.25
C ALA A 22 9.22 -6.55 5.26
N VAL A 23 9.67 -7.03 4.10
CA VAL A 23 10.39 -8.31 3.98
C VAL A 23 11.76 -8.23 4.67
N GLU A 24 12.51 -7.14 4.48
CA GLU A 24 13.78 -6.90 5.16
C GLU A 24 13.62 -6.91 6.69
N ALA A 25 12.51 -6.37 7.21
CA ALA A 25 12.21 -6.43 8.65
C ALA A 25 12.14 -7.86 9.17
N GLN A 26 11.44 -8.73 8.45
CA GLN A 26 11.25 -10.12 8.86
C GLN A 26 12.56 -10.91 8.77
N ILE A 27 13.40 -10.63 7.77
CA ILE A 27 14.72 -11.24 7.62
C ILE A 27 15.66 -10.83 8.77
N ASN A 28 15.55 -9.59 9.24
CA ASN A 28 16.37 -9.03 10.31
C ASN A 28 15.84 -9.30 11.72
N ASP A 29 14.84 -10.18 11.88
CA ASP A 29 14.17 -10.45 13.15
C ASP A 29 13.56 -9.20 13.83
N GLU A 30 13.19 -8.17 13.07
CA GLU A 30 12.63 -6.90 13.58
C GLU A 30 11.10 -6.99 13.85
N GLY A 31 10.58 -8.21 13.93
CA GLY A 31 9.17 -8.50 14.21
C GLY A 31 8.27 -8.51 12.96
N TYR A 32 6.96 -8.43 13.22
CA TYR A 32 5.93 -8.58 12.18
C TYR A 32 5.79 -7.31 11.33
N SER A 33 5.61 -7.51 10.03
CA SER A 33 5.33 -6.44 9.07
C SER A 33 3.99 -6.63 8.37
N MET A 34 3.30 -5.53 8.14
CA MET A 34 2.01 -5.49 7.43
C MET A 34 2.03 -4.39 6.37
N VAL A 35 1.64 -4.75 5.15
CA VAL A 35 1.51 -3.85 4.01
C VAL A 35 0.10 -4.00 3.44
N GLU A 36 -0.67 -2.91 3.47
CA GLU A 36 -1.99 -2.85 2.85
C GLU A 36 -1.89 -2.27 1.43
N VAL A 37 -2.66 -2.83 0.50
CA VAL A 37 -2.64 -2.42 -0.92
C VAL A 37 -4.04 -2.08 -1.38
N LEU A 38 -4.25 -0.82 -1.78
CA LEU A 38 -5.45 -0.42 -2.50
C LEU A 38 -5.33 -0.83 -3.97
N SER A 39 -6.21 -1.73 -4.41
CA SER A 39 -6.21 -2.28 -5.76
C SER A 39 -7.57 -2.07 -6.43
N PRO A 40 -7.61 -1.54 -7.67
CA PRO A 40 -8.85 -1.39 -8.40
C PRO A 40 -9.41 -2.77 -8.81
N CYS A 41 -10.71 -2.99 -8.59
CA CYS A 41 -11.42 -4.18 -9.07
C CYS A 41 -12.54 -3.77 -10.03
N PRO A 42 -12.23 -3.61 -11.34
CA PRO A 42 -13.21 -3.12 -12.32
C PRO A 42 -14.44 -4.02 -12.43
N THR A 43 -14.26 -5.34 -12.33
CA THR A 43 -15.34 -6.33 -12.40
C THR A 43 -16.36 -6.14 -11.29
N ASN A 44 -15.91 -6.04 -10.03
CA ASN A 44 -16.83 -5.95 -8.89
C ASN A 44 -17.49 -4.57 -8.80
N TRP A 45 -16.84 -3.52 -9.28
CA TRP A 45 -17.41 -2.16 -9.30
C TRP A 45 -18.26 -1.87 -10.53
N GLY A 46 -18.28 -2.76 -11.53
CA GLY A 46 -18.99 -2.54 -12.80
C GLY A 46 -18.44 -1.35 -13.58
N LEU A 47 -17.12 -1.09 -13.47
CA LEU A 47 -16.45 0.06 -14.08
C LEU A 47 -15.50 -0.38 -15.19
N SER A 48 -15.22 0.54 -16.12
CA SER A 48 -14.09 0.37 -17.03
C SER A 48 -12.77 0.29 -16.22
N PRO A 49 -11.72 -0.38 -16.73
CA PRO A 49 -10.43 -0.42 -16.04
C PRO A 49 -9.87 0.96 -15.70
N LEU A 50 -10.03 1.94 -16.61
CA LEU A 50 -9.55 3.30 -16.40
C LEU A 50 -10.36 4.04 -15.32
N ASP A 51 -11.66 3.85 -15.26
CA ASP A 51 -12.49 4.51 -14.24
C ASP A 51 -12.32 3.86 -12.87
N ALA A 52 -12.08 2.55 -12.81
CA ALA A 52 -11.71 1.86 -11.57
C ALA A 52 -10.40 2.40 -10.99
N ILE A 53 -9.39 2.65 -11.83
CA ILE A 53 -8.13 3.28 -11.41
C ILE A 53 -8.37 4.67 -10.83
N LYS A 54 -9.18 5.51 -11.51
CA LYS A 54 -9.52 6.86 -11.01
C LYS A 54 -10.23 6.80 -9.67
N LYS A 55 -11.20 5.88 -9.53
CA LYS A 55 -11.98 5.69 -8.30
C LYS A 55 -11.10 5.40 -7.08
N VAL A 56 -9.97 4.72 -7.24
CA VAL A 56 -9.02 4.52 -6.13
C VAL A 56 -8.52 5.86 -5.59
N GLY A 57 -8.09 6.78 -6.47
CA GLY A 57 -7.58 8.09 -6.04
C GLY A 57 -8.66 9.03 -5.52
N THR A 58 -9.84 9.02 -6.13
CA THR A 58 -10.92 9.98 -5.77
C THR A 58 -11.73 9.54 -4.57
N ASP A 59 -11.98 8.24 -4.41
CA ASP A 59 -12.93 7.72 -3.43
C ASP A 59 -12.21 6.92 -2.34
N MET A 60 -11.21 6.10 -2.69
CA MET A 60 -10.56 5.23 -1.71
C MET A 60 -9.46 5.94 -0.93
N GLU A 61 -8.52 6.62 -1.57
CA GLU A 61 -7.40 7.28 -0.89
C GLU A 61 -7.83 8.29 0.20
N PRO A 62 -8.91 9.08 0.04
CA PRO A 62 -9.40 9.95 1.12
C PRO A 62 -9.90 9.20 2.36
N GLN A 63 -10.45 7.99 2.17
CA GLN A 63 -10.94 7.15 3.27
C GLN A 63 -9.82 6.26 3.85
N TYR A 64 -8.87 5.88 3.00
CA TYR A 64 -7.76 4.98 3.30
C TYR A 64 -6.44 5.68 2.95
N PRO A 65 -5.96 6.62 3.78
CA PRO A 65 -4.77 7.41 3.49
C PRO A 65 -3.55 6.51 3.29
N LEU A 66 -2.75 6.85 2.28
CA LEU A 66 -1.52 6.15 1.91
C LEU A 66 -0.35 6.59 2.81
N GLY A 67 0.68 5.74 2.89
CA GLY A 67 1.93 6.04 3.57
C GLY A 67 2.26 5.09 4.72
N ILE A 68 3.23 5.50 5.55
CA ILE A 68 3.65 4.75 6.73
C ILE A 68 2.68 5.07 7.87
N LEU A 69 1.88 4.09 8.27
CA LEU A 69 0.89 4.22 9.35
C LEU A 69 1.49 3.97 10.73
N LYS A 70 2.44 3.03 10.80
CA LYS A 70 3.24 2.76 12.01
C LYS A 70 4.64 2.37 11.59
N ASN A 71 5.62 3.13 12.06
CA ASN A 71 7.03 2.79 11.87
C ASN A 71 7.53 1.91 13.02
N ARG A 72 8.61 1.18 12.74
CA ARG A 72 9.38 0.43 13.75
C ARG A 72 10.04 1.45 14.69
N GLU A 73 10.05 1.17 15.98
CA GLU A 73 10.87 1.93 16.90
C GLU A 73 12.32 1.45 16.77
N LYS A 74 13.26 2.38 16.58
CA LYS A 74 14.68 2.02 16.50
C LYS A 74 15.10 1.36 17.82
N GLY A 75 15.42 0.07 17.79
CA GLY A 75 15.93 -0.67 18.94
C GLY A 75 14.95 -1.65 19.59
N ALA A 76 13.79 -1.91 18.99
CA ALA A 76 12.98 -3.07 19.38
C ALA A 76 13.75 -4.36 19.02
N LYS A 77 14.22 -5.08 20.04
CA LYS A 77 14.79 -6.42 19.96
C LYS A 77 13.68 -7.46 20.00
#